data_AF-A0A926PS25-F1
#
_entry.id   AF-A0A926PS25-F1
#
_cell.length_a   1.000
_cell.length_b   1.000
_cell.length_c   1.000
_cell.angle_alpha   90.00
_cell.angle_beta   90.00
_cell.angle_gamma   90.00
#
_symmetry.space_group_name_H-M   'P 1'
#
loop_
_entity.id
_entity.type
_entity.pdbx_description
1 polymer ?
#
loop_
_entity_poly.entity_id
_entity_poly.type
_entity_poly.pdbx_seq_one_letter_code
_entity_poly.pdbx_strand_id
1 'polypeptide(L)'
;MRISIFPIITALFTAPFLGTVPVQAQSVPNLQQGMPYAQARQLILNAGWSPSYNAQESNPFGLSSKITYFRGLGYTEIVDCAGTGMGLCRFEFYGNQGQTLAVSVGQGTQTDVVYQWWVEE
;
A
#
# COMPACT_ATOMS: atom_id res chain seq x y z
N MET A 1 22.43 68.57 19.01
CA MET A 1 22.39 67.28 19.74
C MET A 1 21.48 66.33 18.97
N ARG A 2 22.03 65.38 18.21
CA ARG A 2 21.29 64.35 17.46
C ARG A 2 21.72 63.00 18.02
N ILE A 3 20.82 62.29 18.69
CA ILE A 3 21.08 60.96 19.22
C ILE A 3 20.52 59.98 18.20
N SER A 4 21.41 59.39 17.40
CA SER A 4 21.09 58.24 16.53
C SER A 4 20.99 56.99 17.40
N ILE A 5 19.81 56.37 17.43
CA ILE A 5 19.58 55.08 18.08
C ILE A 5 19.62 54.03 16.97
N PHE A 6 20.71 53.27 16.89
CA PHE A 6 20.80 52.09 16.03
C PHE A 6 20.09 50.91 16.73
N PRO A 7 19.13 50.23 16.09
CA PRO A 7 18.54 49.04 16.67
C PRO A 7 19.55 47.90 16.67
N ILE A 8 19.78 47.33 17.84
CA ILE A 8 20.59 46.12 18.06
C ILE A 8 19.85 44.96 17.40
N ILE A 9 20.39 44.47 16.29
CA ILE A 9 19.88 43.27 15.60
C ILE A 9 20.26 42.07 16.46
N THR A 10 19.32 41.58 17.25
CA THR A 10 19.48 40.34 18.02
C THR A 10 19.37 39.16 17.06
N ALA A 11 20.50 38.54 16.71
CA ALA A 11 20.54 37.34 15.89
C ALA A 11 19.92 36.17 16.66
N LEU A 12 18.70 35.77 16.26
CA LEU A 12 18.06 34.54 16.73
C LEU A 12 18.82 33.36 16.10
N PHE A 13 19.65 32.69 16.89
CA PHE A 13 20.21 31.39 16.54
C PHE A 13 19.08 30.36 16.50
N THR A 14 18.54 30.11 15.30
CA THR A 14 17.66 28.97 15.03
C THR A 14 18.51 27.70 15.07
N ALA A 15 18.50 27.01 16.21
CA ALA A 15 19.08 25.67 16.31
C ALA A 15 18.30 24.72 15.38
N PRO A 16 18.97 23.95 14.50
CA PRO A 16 18.29 22.96 13.69
C PRO A 16 17.79 21.85 14.61
N PHE A 17 16.46 21.74 14.75
CA PHE A 17 15.83 20.58 15.39
C PHE A 17 16.16 19.34 14.55
N LEU A 18 17.17 18.58 14.96
CA LEU A 18 17.38 17.20 14.54
C LEU A 18 16.34 16.32 15.25
N GLY A 19 15.07 16.52 14.89
CA GLY A 19 13.98 15.67 15.35
C GLY A 19 14.05 14.33 14.61
N THR A 20 14.45 13.26 15.29
CA THR A 20 14.19 11.90 14.81
C THR A 20 12.68 11.70 14.82
N VAL A 21 12.02 11.80 13.66
CA VAL A 21 10.61 11.47 13.54
C VAL A 21 10.47 9.99 13.89
N PRO A 22 9.67 9.62 14.91
CA PRO A 22 9.47 8.21 15.22
C PRO A 22 8.86 7.54 13.98
N VAL A 23 9.55 6.51 13.51
CA VAL A 23 9.13 5.67 12.40
C VAL A 23 7.96 4.82 12.90
N GLN A 24 6.73 5.29 12.68
CA GLN A 24 5.52 4.63 13.16
C GLN A 24 5.02 3.66 12.10
N ALA A 25 5.01 2.35 12.40
CA ALA A 25 4.50 1.30 11.53
C ALA A 25 3.13 1.67 10.92
N GLN A 26 3.02 1.53 9.59
CA GLN A 26 1.80 1.86 8.87
C GLN A 26 0.67 0.91 9.29
N SER A 27 -0.48 1.46 9.70
CA SER A 27 -1.61 0.66 10.14
C SER A 27 -2.31 -0.02 8.97
N VAL A 28 -2.72 -1.27 9.15
CA VAL A 28 -3.62 -1.96 8.23
C VAL A 28 -5.05 -1.42 8.43
N PRO A 29 -5.76 -1.03 7.36
CA PRO A 29 -7.15 -0.58 7.49
C PRO A 29 -8.07 -1.70 7.97
N ASN A 30 -9.29 -1.35 8.40
CA ASN A 30 -10.28 -2.33 8.85
C ASN A 30 -10.84 -3.15 7.66
N LEU A 31 -10.14 -4.22 7.32
CA LEU A 31 -10.58 -5.19 6.31
C LEU A 31 -11.52 -6.23 6.94
N GLN A 32 -12.39 -6.80 6.11
CA GLN A 32 -13.37 -7.79 6.54
C GLN A 32 -13.35 -8.98 5.60
N GLN A 33 -13.41 -10.18 6.16
CA GLN A 33 -13.59 -11.39 5.36
C GLN A 33 -14.95 -11.34 4.64
N GLY A 34 -14.95 -11.71 3.36
CA GLY A 34 -16.13 -11.69 2.49
C GLY A 34 -16.43 -10.33 1.84
N MET A 35 -15.70 -9.26 2.18
CA MET A 35 -15.93 -7.96 1.53
C MET A 35 -15.44 -7.97 0.07
N PRO A 36 -16.07 -7.21 -0.83
CA PRO A 36 -15.60 -7.06 -2.21
C PRO A 36 -14.15 -6.57 -2.26
N TYR A 37 -13.31 -7.22 -3.06
CA TYR A 37 -11.90 -6.86 -3.15
C TYR A 37 -11.69 -5.41 -3.62
N ALA A 38 -12.51 -4.92 -4.57
CA ALA A 38 -12.46 -3.53 -5.02
C ALA A 38 -12.62 -2.52 -3.86
N GLN A 39 -13.50 -2.84 -2.89
CA GLN A 39 -13.69 -2.02 -1.69
C GLN A 39 -12.48 -2.12 -0.76
N ALA A 40 -11.96 -3.32 -0.53
CA ALA A 40 -10.77 -3.54 0.29
C ALA A 40 -9.56 -2.78 -0.28
N ARG A 41 -9.35 -2.86 -1.60
CA ARG A 41 -8.32 -2.13 -2.33
C ARG A 41 -8.40 -0.63 -2.06
N GLN A 42 -9.59 -0.04 -2.15
CA GLN A 42 -9.73 1.39 -1.89
C GLN A 42 -9.35 1.77 -0.45
N LEU A 43 -9.72 0.95 0.54
CA LEU A 43 -9.32 1.18 1.94
C LEU A 43 -7.79 1.10 2.11
N ILE A 44 -7.16 0.13 1.46
CA ILE A 44 -5.70 -0.09 1.50
C ILE A 44 -4.97 1.11 0.88
N LEU A 45 -5.38 1.54 -0.31
CA LEU A 45 -4.82 2.72 -0.99
C LEU A 45 -5.01 3.99 -0.16
N ASN A 46 -6.21 4.20 0.41
CA ASN A 46 -6.49 5.36 1.26
C ASN A 46 -5.69 5.35 2.57
N ALA A 47 -5.30 4.17 3.06
CA ALA A 47 -4.40 4.01 4.20
C ALA A 47 -2.92 4.23 3.82
N GLY A 48 -2.63 4.58 2.57
CA GLY A 48 -1.30 4.94 2.07
C GLY A 48 -0.45 3.76 1.61
N TRP A 49 -1.01 2.56 1.50
CA TRP A 49 -0.30 1.39 1.00
C TRP A 49 -0.23 1.46 -0.53
N SER A 50 0.91 1.11 -1.11
CA SER A 50 1.15 1.24 -2.56
C SER A 50 1.05 -0.13 -3.26
N PRO A 51 0.35 -0.25 -4.40
CA PRO A 51 0.30 -1.49 -5.18
C PRO A 51 1.70 -2.04 -5.48
N SER A 52 1.94 -3.31 -5.17
CA SER A 52 3.17 -4.01 -5.55
C SER A 52 3.13 -4.34 -7.04
N TYR A 53 3.88 -3.62 -7.87
CA TYR A 53 3.94 -3.92 -9.29
C TYR A 53 4.93 -5.05 -9.58
N ASN A 54 4.44 -6.22 -9.96
CA ASN A 54 5.30 -7.32 -10.41
C ASN A 54 5.66 -7.16 -11.90
N ALA A 55 6.83 -6.58 -12.14
CA ALA A 55 7.38 -6.39 -13.49
C ALA A 55 7.76 -7.70 -14.19
N GLN A 56 8.09 -8.78 -13.46
CA GLN A 56 8.45 -10.06 -14.08
C GLN A 56 7.26 -10.73 -14.77
N GLU A 57 6.06 -10.44 -14.28
CA GLU A 57 4.81 -10.85 -14.89
C GLU A 57 4.34 -9.88 -15.99
N SER A 58 5.08 -8.83 -16.36
CA SER A 58 4.68 -7.94 -17.47
C SER A 58 4.71 -8.63 -18.84
N ASN A 59 5.28 -9.84 -18.92
CA ASN A 59 5.17 -10.70 -20.08
C ASN A 59 3.79 -11.37 -20.10
N PRO A 60 2.91 -11.04 -21.06
CA PRO A 60 1.57 -11.62 -21.13
C PRO A 60 1.59 -13.12 -21.50
N PHE A 61 2.70 -13.63 -22.04
CA PHE A 61 2.83 -15.02 -22.44
C PHE A 61 3.12 -15.90 -21.22
N GLY A 62 2.15 -16.74 -20.84
CA GLY A 62 2.29 -17.71 -19.75
C GLY A 62 1.59 -17.34 -18.43
N LEU A 63 0.91 -16.19 -18.36
CA LEU A 63 0.09 -15.83 -17.21
C LEU A 63 -1.15 -16.72 -17.12
N SER A 64 -1.60 -17.01 -15.90
CA SER A 64 -2.89 -17.67 -15.71
C SER A 64 -4.04 -16.78 -16.21
N SER A 65 -5.15 -17.40 -16.61
CA SER A 65 -6.35 -16.67 -17.05
C SER A 65 -6.88 -15.73 -15.96
N LYS A 66 -6.69 -16.09 -14.69
CA LYS A 66 -7.12 -15.31 -13.53
C LYS A 66 -6.27 -14.05 -13.32
N ILE A 67 -4.95 -14.16 -13.47
CA ILE A 67 -4.05 -13.00 -13.46
C ILE A 67 -4.39 -12.05 -14.61
N THR A 68 -4.61 -12.59 -15.81
CA THR A 68 -5.01 -11.80 -16.98
C THR A 68 -6.33 -11.05 -16.75
N TYR A 69 -7.33 -11.71 -16.17
CA TYR A 69 -8.61 -11.10 -15.81
C TYR A 69 -8.44 -9.92 -14.86
N PHE A 70 -7.74 -10.09 -13.73
CA PHE A 70 -7.57 -9.02 -12.75
C PHE A 70 -6.74 -7.84 -13.28
N ARG A 71 -5.75 -8.11 -14.12
CA ARG A 71 -5.00 -7.05 -14.82
C ARG A 71 -5.86 -6.28 -15.82
N GLY A 72 -6.77 -6.96 -16.51
CA GLY A 72 -7.78 -6.32 -17.35
C GLY A 72 -8.70 -5.36 -16.58
N LEU A 73 -8.85 -5.56 -15.27
CA LEU A 73 -9.55 -4.65 -14.35
C LEU A 73 -8.65 -3.53 -13.79
N GLY A 74 -7.37 -3.51 -14.15
CA GLY A 74 -6.41 -2.52 -13.66
C GLY A 74 -5.79 -2.85 -12.30
N TYR A 75 -5.91 -4.09 -11.82
CA TYR A 75 -5.20 -4.54 -10.62
C TYR A 75 -3.80 -4.97 -11.00
N THR A 76 -2.84 -4.13 -10.61
CA THR A 76 -1.41 -4.30 -10.88
C THR A 76 -0.70 -5.06 -9.76
N GLU A 77 -1.35 -5.13 -8.61
CA GLU A 77 -0.85 -5.69 -7.37
C GLU A 77 -1.06 -7.19 -7.20
N ILE A 78 -1.58 -7.86 -8.22
CA ILE A 78 -1.68 -9.32 -8.25
C ILE A 78 -0.29 -9.95 -8.46
N VAL A 79 0.05 -10.95 -7.64
CA VAL A 79 1.38 -11.57 -7.64
C VAL A 79 1.34 -13.06 -7.97
N ASP A 80 0.29 -13.76 -7.55
CA ASP A 80 0.11 -15.17 -7.90
C ASP A 80 -1.36 -15.59 -7.72
N CYS A 81 -1.76 -16.68 -8.37
CA CYS A 81 -3.02 -17.36 -8.13
C CYS A 81 -2.79 -18.87 -8.01
N ALA A 82 -3.33 -19.46 -6.95
CA ALA A 82 -3.35 -20.91 -6.79
C ALA A 82 -4.04 -21.58 -8.00
N GLY A 83 -3.34 -22.52 -8.65
CA GLY A 83 -3.84 -23.23 -9.83
C GLY A 83 -4.87 -24.32 -9.53
N THR A 84 -5.08 -24.69 -8.26
CA THR A 84 -6.01 -25.74 -7.82
C THR A 84 -6.79 -25.32 -6.56
N GLY A 85 -7.88 -26.01 -6.25
CA GLY A 85 -8.71 -25.72 -5.07
C GLY A 85 -9.62 -24.49 -5.27
N MET A 86 -9.65 -23.57 -4.30
CA MET A 86 -10.51 -22.37 -4.34
C MET A 86 -10.01 -21.28 -5.31
N GLY A 87 -8.86 -21.47 -5.97
CA GLY A 87 -8.31 -20.50 -6.91
C GLY A 87 -8.01 -19.13 -6.27
N LEU A 88 -7.51 -19.15 -5.02
CA LEU A 88 -7.17 -17.93 -4.29
C LEU A 88 -6.00 -17.23 -4.98
N CYS A 89 -6.13 -15.91 -5.14
CA CYS A 89 -5.08 -15.05 -5.65
C CYS A 89 -4.49 -14.22 -4.52
N ARG A 90 -3.18 -14.01 -4.58
CA ARG A 90 -2.43 -13.16 -3.67
C ARG A 90 -2.22 -11.80 -4.32
N PHE A 91 -2.62 -10.76 -3.60
CA PHE A 91 -2.38 -9.38 -3.96
C PHE A 91 -1.48 -8.74 -2.89
N GLU A 92 -0.56 -7.87 -3.28
CA GLU A 92 0.44 -7.31 -2.39
C GLU A 92 0.52 -5.79 -2.45
N PHE A 93 0.71 -5.16 -1.30
CA PHE A 93 0.92 -3.72 -1.21
C PHE A 93 2.13 -3.40 -0.36
N TYR A 94 2.98 -2.50 -0.84
CA TYR A 94 4.13 -2.01 -0.10
C TYR A 94 3.74 -0.93 0.89
N GLY A 95 4.18 -1.09 2.12
CA GLY A 95 4.13 -0.09 3.17
C GLY A 95 5.32 0.86 3.09
N ASN A 96 5.23 1.98 3.82
CA ASN A 96 6.27 3.02 3.83
C ASN A 96 7.56 2.64 4.59
N GLN A 97 7.59 1.48 5.26
CA GLN A 97 8.74 1.00 6.04
C GLN A 97 9.22 -0.38 5.59
N GLY A 98 8.98 -0.73 4.32
CA GLY A 98 9.43 -2.01 3.75
C GLY A 98 8.50 -3.18 4.04
N GLN A 99 7.43 -3.01 4.83
CA GLN A 99 6.45 -4.06 5.03
C GLN A 99 5.67 -4.35 3.74
N THR A 100 5.17 -5.57 3.63
CA THR A 100 4.23 -5.97 2.58
C THR A 100 2.91 -6.41 3.18
N LEU A 101 1.81 -5.75 2.82
CA LEU A 101 0.45 -6.20 3.12
C LEU A 101 0.01 -7.19 2.03
N ALA A 102 -0.09 -8.46 2.37
CA ALA A 102 -0.62 -9.50 1.51
C ALA A 102 -2.12 -9.68 1.75
N VAL A 103 -2.89 -9.80 0.67
CA VAL A 103 -4.34 -10.00 0.68
C VAL A 103 -4.68 -11.21 -0.18
N SER A 104 -5.34 -12.19 0.41
CA SER A 104 -5.86 -13.35 -0.30
C SER A 104 -7.29 -13.11 -0.76
N VAL A 105 -7.54 -13.29 -2.05
CA VAL A 105 -8.81 -13.00 -2.71
C VAL A 105 -9.28 -14.23 -3.47
N GLY A 106 -10.56 -14.56 -3.34
CA GLY A 106 -11.17 -15.69 -4.03
C GLY A 106 -12.50 -15.32 -4.66
N GLN A 107 -13.09 -16.28 -5.37
CA GLN A 107 -14.39 -16.10 -5.99
C GLN A 107 -15.49 -16.10 -4.91
N GLY A 108 -16.26 -15.02 -4.84
CA GLY A 108 -17.50 -14.94 -4.07
C GLY A 108 -18.73 -15.27 -4.93
N THR A 109 -19.93 -15.06 -4.38
CA THR A 109 -21.20 -15.33 -5.07
C THR A 109 -21.48 -14.37 -6.23
N GLN A 110 -21.06 -13.11 -6.09
CA GLN A 110 -21.30 -12.03 -7.07
C GLN A 110 -20.03 -11.30 -7.52
N THR A 111 -19.01 -11.27 -6.66
CA THR A 111 -17.74 -10.56 -6.88
C THR A 111 -16.60 -11.36 -6.27
N ASP A 112 -15.37 -11.03 -6.66
CA ASP A 112 -14.18 -11.45 -5.94
C ASP A 112 -14.14 -10.80 -4.55
N VAL A 113 -13.86 -11.62 -3.53
CA VAL A 113 -13.94 -11.24 -2.12
C VAL A 113 -12.64 -11.54 -1.37
N VAL A 114 -12.39 -10.77 -0.32
CA VAL A 114 -11.26 -10.97 0.59
C VAL A 114 -11.51 -12.20 1.48
N TYR A 115 -10.53 -13.09 1.56
CA TYR A 115 -10.55 -14.24 2.48
C TYR A 115 -9.73 -13.97 3.75
N GLN A 116 -8.54 -13.40 3.60
CA GLN A 116 -7.60 -13.15 4.68
C GLN A 116 -6.57 -12.11 4.25
N TRP A 117 -5.90 -11.50 5.23
CA TRP A 117 -4.82 -10.53 5.02
C TRP A 117 -3.81 -10.60 6.16
N TRP A 118 -2.55 -10.30 5.86
CA TRP A 118 -1.47 -10.29 6.84
C TRP A 118 -0.33 -9.37 6.39
N VAL A 119 0.50 -8.95 7.34
CA VAL A 119 1.68 -8.11 7.07
C VAL A 119 2.93 -8.98 7.15
N GLU A 120 3.81 -8.84 6.16
CA GLU A 120 5.14 -9.42 6.09
C GLU A 120 6.19 -8.31 6.29
N GLU A 121 7.33 -8.63 6.91
CA GLU A 121 8.46 -7.72 7.20
C GLU A 121 9.64 -7.95 6.24
#